data_AF-A0A6C1T367-F1
#
_entry.id   AF-A0A6C1T367-F1
#
_cell.length_a   1.000
_cell.length_b   1.000
_cell.length_c   1.000
_cell.angle_alpha   90.00
_cell.angle_beta   90.00
_cell.angle_gamma   90.00
#
_symmetry.space_group_name_H-M   'P 1'
#
loop_
_entity.id
_entity.type
_entity.pdbx_description
1 polymer ?
#
loop_
_entity_poly.entity_id
_entity_poly.type
_entity_poly.pdbx_seq_one_letter_code
_entity_poly.pdbx_strand_id
1 'polypeptide(L)'
;MTDDLTDEEKRQQAAEQAAMALRDLLDDLTARGLPLDAIMAGVHAEIISIMVCVWGGPATIARMVNAADRIDGLPSAQQVRLMAAQPAGRA
;
A
#
# COMPACT_ATOMS: atom_id res chain seq x y z
N MET A 1 -32.82 12.60 2.10
CA MET A 1 -31.95 13.32 1.15
C MET A 1 -30.91 12.29 0.72
N THR A 2 -31.08 11.71 -0.46
CA THR A 2 -30.18 10.68 -0.98
C THR A 2 -28.86 11.36 -1.33
N ASP A 3 -27.82 10.99 -0.59
CA ASP A 3 -26.44 11.41 -0.82
C ASP A 3 -25.94 10.62 -2.02
N ASP A 4 -26.23 11.11 -3.23
CA ASP A 4 -25.89 10.41 -4.46
C ASP A 4 -24.41 10.71 -4.79
N LEU A 5 -23.53 9.90 -4.21
CA LEU A 5 -22.09 9.97 -4.45
C LEU A 5 -21.81 9.85 -5.96
N THR A 6 -20.88 10.65 -6.44
CA THR A 6 -20.34 10.52 -7.79
C THR A 6 -19.66 9.16 -7.98
N ASP A 7 -19.53 8.71 -9.23
CA ASP A 7 -18.82 7.45 -9.53
C ASP A 7 -17.37 7.48 -9.05
N GLU A 8 -16.74 8.65 -9.02
CA GLU A 8 -15.38 8.81 -8.50
C GLU A 8 -15.34 8.63 -6.97
N GLU A 9 -16.26 9.26 -6.24
CA GLU A 9 -16.36 9.10 -4.79
C GLU A 9 -16.68 7.65 -4.41
N LYS A 10 -17.56 6.98 -5.16
CA LYS A 10 -17.86 5.54 -4.97
C LYS A 10 -16.61 4.69 -5.18
N ARG A 11 -15.81 4.96 -6.22
CA ARG A 11 -14.55 4.26 -6.48
C ARG A 11 -13.52 4.51 -5.39
N GLN A 12 -13.39 5.74 -4.93
CA GLN A 12 -12.48 6.11 -3.86
C GLN A 12 -12.87 5.43 -2.54
N GLN A 13 -14.16 5.44 -2.18
CA GLN A 13 -14.67 4.75 -0.99
C GLN A 13 -14.43 3.24 -1.08
N ALA A 14 -14.65 2.62 -2.24
CA ALA A 14 -14.35 1.21 -2.44
C ALA A 14 -12.86 0.90 -2.29
N ALA A 15 -11.97 1.76 -2.80
CA ALA A 15 -10.53 1.63 -2.64
C ALA A 15 -10.10 1.75 -1.15
N GLU A 16 -10.71 2.66 -0.39
CA GLU A 16 -10.46 2.82 1.04
C GLU A 16 -10.92 1.60 1.85
N GLN A 17 -12.11 1.07 1.55
CA GLN A 17 -12.62 -0.15 2.17
C GLN A 17 -11.71 -1.35 1.88
N ALA A 18 -11.25 -1.50 0.63
CA ALA A 18 -10.29 -2.54 0.27
C ALA A 18 -8.97 -2.39 1.03
N ALA A 19 -8.47 -1.16 1.18
CA ALA A 19 -7.26 -0.88 1.95
C ALA A 19 -7.43 -1.18 3.45
N MET A 20 -8.61 -0.94 4.03
CA MET A 20 -8.92 -1.34 5.41
C MET A 20 -8.90 -2.86 5.57
N ALA A 21 -9.63 -3.58 4.71
CA ALA A 21 -9.68 -5.04 4.76
C ALA A 21 -8.29 -5.68 4.58
N LEU A 22 -7.43 -5.08 3.75
CA LEU A 22 -6.06 -5.55 3.57
C LEU A 22 -5.21 -5.35 4.83
N ARG A 23 -5.39 -4.23 5.56
CA ARG A 23 -4.72 -4.00 6.84
C ARG A 23 -5.15 -5.02 7.90
N ASP A 24 -6.46 -5.27 8.00
CA ASP A 24 -6.99 -6.27 8.93
C ASP A 24 -6.42 -7.67 8.63
N LEU A 25 -6.29 -8.03 7.35
CA LEU A 25 -5.67 -9.28 6.92
C LEU A 25 -4.17 -9.33 7.26
N LEU A 26 -3.43 -8.24 7.04
CA LEU A 26 -2.01 -8.14 7.40
C LEU A 26 -1.80 -8.35 8.90
N ASP A 27 -2.65 -7.74 9.72
CA ASP A 27 -2.61 -7.88 11.17
C ASP A 27 -2.93 -9.32 11.61
N ASP A 28 -3.94 -9.97 11.03
CA ASP A 28 -4.27 -11.38 11.31
C ASP A 28 -3.10 -12.32 10.96
N LEU A 29 -2.54 -12.19 9.75
CA LEU A 29 -1.44 -13.03 9.29
C LEU A 29 -0.19 -12.83 10.16
N THR A 30 0.08 -11.59 10.57
CA THR A 30 1.18 -11.26 11.48
C THR A 30 0.94 -11.86 12.87
N ALA A 31 -0.28 -11.77 13.40
CA ALA A 31 -0.67 -12.36 14.68
C ALA A 31 -0.54 -13.90 14.68
N ARG A 32 -0.68 -14.53 13.51
CA ARG A 32 -0.43 -15.95 13.29
C ARG A 32 1.06 -16.32 13.15
N GLY A 33 1.95 -15.34 13.29
CA GLY A 33 3.40 -15.53 13.27
C GLY A 33 4.01 -15.60 11.88
N LEU A 34 3.29 -15.23 10.82
CA LEU A 34 3.89 -15.14 9.49
C LEU A 34 4.83 -13.92 9.43
N PRO A 35 6.04 -14.06 8.87
CA PRO A 35 6.94 -12.93 8.67
C PRO A 35 6.32 -11.87 7.75
N LEU A 36 6.40 -10.59 8.16
CA LEU A 36 5.79 -9.47 7.42
C LEU A 36 6.34 -9.35 5.99
N ASP A 37 7.64 -9.59 5.79
CA ASP A 37 8.28 -9.60 4.48
C ASP A 37 7.71 -10.68 3.55
N ALA A 38 7.46 -11.88 4.07
CA ALA A 38 6.83 -12.97 3.33
C ALA A 38 5.37 -12.63 2.97
N ILE A 39 4.61 -12.04 3.90
CA ILE A 39 3.23 -11.60 3.64
C ILE A 39 3.21 -10.53 2.55
N MET A 40 4.04 -9.49 2.67
CA MET A 40 4.13 -8.41 1.68
C MET A 40 4.52 -8.93 0.30
N ALA A 41 5.50 -9.84 0.22
CA ALA A 41 5.91 -10.44 -1.04
C ALA A 41 4.77 -11.23 -1.71
N GLY A 42 4.05 -12.05 -0.94
CA GLY A 42 2.93 -12.83 -1.44
C GLY A 42 1.76 -11.97 -1.91
N VAL A 43 1.32 -11.01 -1.08
CA VAL A 43 0.24 -10.08 -1.41
C VAL A 43 0.58 -9.25 -2.65
N HIS A 44 1.82 -8.75 -2.75
CA HIS A 44 2.27 -7.99 -3.91
C HIS A 44 2.24 -8.82 -5.20
N ALA A 45 2.68 -10.07 -5.15
CA ALA A 45 2.62 -10.98 -6.30
C ALA A 45 1.17 -11.24 -6.76
N GLU A 46 0.25 -11.48 -5.82
CA GLU A 46 -1.17 -11.68 -6.13
C GLU A 46 -1.82 -10.43 -6.74
N ILE A 47 -1.53 -9.24 -6.20
CA ILE A 47 -2.01 -7.98 -6.77
C ILE A 47 -1.54 -7.83 -8.21
N ILE A 48 -0.25 -8.06 -8.50
CA ILE A 48 0.28 -8.00 -9.87
C ILE A 48 -0.44 -9.01 -10.77
N SER A 49 -0.63 -10.24 -10.31
CA SER A 49 -1.33 -11.29 -11.06
C SER A 49 -2.74 -10.84 -11.45
N ILE A 50 -3.51 -10.34 -10.48
CA ILE A 50 -4.87 -9.82 -10.70
C ILE A 50 -4.84 -8.64 -11.67
N MET A 51 -3.90 -7.70 -11.51
CA MET A 51 -3.76 -6.55 -12.42
C MET A 51 -3.50 -7.00 -13.86
N VAL A 52 -2.61 -7.97 -14.07
CA VAL A 52 -2.30 -8.52 -15.39
C VAL A 52 -3.54 -9.21 -15.99
N CYS A 53 -4.30 -9.95 -15.20
CA CYS A 53 -5.53 -10.59 -15.67
C CYS A 53 -6.61 -9.57 -16.08
N VAL A 54 -6.75 -8.47 -15.34
CA VAL A 54 -7.81 -7.47 -15.59
C VAL A 54 -7.42 -6.48 -16.69
N TRP A 55 -6.17 -6.02 -16.74
CA TRP A 55 -5.73 -4.93 -17.61
C TRP A 55 -4.69 -5.33 -18.66
N GLY A 56 -4.13 -6.53 -18.57
CA GLY A 56 -3.03 -6.98 -19.39
C GLY A 56 -1.66 -6.48 -18.90
N GLY A 57 -0.59 -7.08 -19.46
CA GLY A 57 0.79 -6.80 -19.08
C GLY A 57 1.21 -5.33 -19.26
N PRO A 58 1.08 -4.74 -20.46
CA PRO A 58 1.54 -3.36 -20.70
C PRO A 58 0.88 -2.31 -19.81
N ALA A 59 -0.44 -2.40 -19.60
CA ALA A 59 -1.16 -1.47 -18.72
C ALA A 59 -0.78 -1.65 -17.25
N THR A 60 -0.54 -2.89 -16.82
CA THR A 60 -0.04 -3.18 -15.47
C THR A 60 1.34 -2.58 -15.25
N ILE A 61 2.27 -2.75 -16.20
CA ILE A 61 3.61 -2.18 -16.14
C ILE A 61 3.54 -0.65 -16.01
N ALA A 62 2.78 0.02 -16.88
CA ALA A 62 2.64 1.48 -16.84
C ALA A 62 2.11 1.97 -15.47
N ARG A 63 1.15 1.25 -14.87
CA ARG A 63 0.63 1.56 -13.53
C ARG A 63 1.67 1.37 -12.44
N MET A 64 2.47 0.31 -12.51
CA MET A 64 3.52 0.03 -11.52
C MET A 64 4.66 1.05 -11.62
N VAL A 65 5.06 1.47 -12.81
CA VAL A 65 6.04 2.55 -13.01
C VAL A 65 5.53 3.85 -12.40
N ASN A 66 4.30 4.27 -12.74
CA ASN A 66 3.71 5.47 -12.16
C ASN A 66 3.60 5.41 -10.62
N ALA A 67 3.39 4.22 -10.05
CA ALA A 67 3.38 4.02 -8.61
C ALA A 67 4.79 4.13 -8.01
N ALA A 68 5.79 3.54 -8.67
CA ALA A 68 7.19 3.63 -8.30
C ALA A 68 7.68 5.09 -8.28
N ASP A 69 7.34 5.87 -9.32
CA ASP A 69 7.70 7.29 -9.41
C ASP A 69 7.13 8.13 -8.26
N ARG A 70 5.99 7.74 -7.68
CA ARG A 70 5.36 8.45 -6.55
C ARG A 70 5.98 8.10 -5.20
N ILE A 71 6.60 6.94 -5.08
CA ILE A 71 7.27 6.52 -3.86
C ILE A 71 8.77 6.82 -3.90
N ASP A 72 9.31 7.13 -5.08
CA ASP A 72 10.68 7.57 -5.23
C ASP A 72 10.93 8.83 -4.38
N GLY A 73 11.97 8.79 -3.55
CA GLY A 73 12.30 9.86 -2.60
C GLY A 73 11.48 9.89 -1.30
N LEU A 74 10.48 9.00 -1.09
CA LEU A 74 9.81 8.91 0.21
C LEU A 74 10.74 8.29 1.27
N PRO A 75 10.81 8.86 2.49
CA PRO A 75 11.68 8.33 3.52
C PRO A 75 11.14 7.00 4.03
N SER A 76 12.04 6.03 4.20
CA SER A 76 11.76 4.80 4.93
C SER A 76 11.36 5.09 6.38
N ALA A 77 10.62 4.18 7.00
CA ALA A 77 10.27 4.27 8.42
C ALA A 77 11.51 4.38 9.34
N GLN A 78 12.67 3.86 8.92
CA GLN A 78 13.92 4.02 9.65
C GLN A 78 14.46 5.45 9.52
N GLN A 79 14.46 6.02 8.31
CA GLN A 79 14.85 7.43 8.08
C GLN A 79 13.96 8.39 8.86
N VAL A 80 12.64 8.16 8.87
CA VAL A 80 11.69 8.96 9.67
C VAL A 80 12.03 8.86 11.17
N ARG A 81 12.30 7.66 11.69
CA ARG A 81 12.69 7.46 13.10
C ARG A 81 13.99 8.18 13.46
N LEU A 82 14.99 8.14 12.57
CA LEU A 82 16.27 8.84 12.77
C LEU A 82 16.11 10.36 12.74
N MET A 83 15.27 10.89 11.83
CA MET A 83 14.97 12.32 11.76
C MET A 83 14.16 12.81 12.97
N ALA A 84 13.30 11.96 13.53
CA ALA A 84 12.49 12.28 14.71
C ALA A 84 13.26 12.19 16.04
N ALA A 85 14.42 11.51 16.07
CA ALA A 85 15.24 11.43 17.26
C ALA A 85 15.88 12.81 17.54
N GLN A 86 15.57 13.41 18.70
CA GLN A 86 16.28 14.63 19.13
C GLN A 86 17.77 14.32 19.35
N PRO A 87 18.69 15.21 18.94
CA PRO A 87 20.12 14.99 19.15
C PRO A 87 20.41 14.81 20.64
N ALA A 88 21.02 13.67 20.97
CA ALA A 88 21.45 13.33 22.32
C ALA A 88 22.68 14.16 22.71
N GLY A 89 22.44 15.39 23.16
CA GLY A 89 23.44 16.24 23.82
C GLY A 89 23.96 17.40 22.97
N ARG A 90 23.99 18.58 23.60
CA ARG A 90 24.88 19.68 23.21
C ARG A 90 26.21 19.45 23.95
N ALA A 91 27.31 19.41 23.21
CA ALA A 91 28.67 19.50 23.77
C ALA A 91 28.92 20.92 24.34
#